data_AF-A0A6L8KHL5-F1
#
_entry.id   AF-A0A6L8KHL5-F1
#
_cell.length_a   1.000
_cell.length_b   1.000
_cell.length_c   1.000
_cell.angle_alpha   90.00
_cell.angle_beta   90.00
_cell.angle_gamma   90.00
#
_symmetry.space_group_name_H-M   'P 1'
#
loop_
_entity.id
_entity.type
_entity.pdbx_description
1 polymer ?
#
loop_
_entity_poly.entity_id
_entity_poly.type
_entity_poly.pdbx_seq_one_letter_code
_entity_poly.pdbx_strand_id
1 'polypeptide(L)'
;MLAVEDVSAGIVVLAERESIATRIAKDIGWWNSVDGKSHGMCASEIESWAKKLALDGVVWTNLPCGFKSNRGQMPTQAEVIAHFAKLEGETLEKAKRYVLMAPPQIDTEYRRTLAQRL
;
A
#
# COMPACT_ATOMS: atom_id res chain seq x y z
N MET A 1 9.71 -0.39 -12.41
CA MET A 1 9.71 -1.85 -12.19
C MET A 1 11.00 -2.17 -11.47
N LEU A 2 10.97 -2.95 -10.39
CA LEU A 2 12.21 -3.42 -9.76
C LEU A 2 12.87 -4.42 -10.70
N ALA A 3 14.15 -4.24 -11.02
CA ALA A 3 14.89 -5.18 -11.85
C ALA A 3 15.32 -6.35 -10.95
N VAL A 4 14.51 -7.39 -10.92
CA VAL A 4 14.74 -8.62 -10.17
C VAL A 4 14.48 -9.81 -11.09
N GLU A 5 15.20 -10.91 -10.83
CA GLU A 5 15.16 -12.09 -11.69
C GLU A 5 13.87 -12.91 -11.50
N ASP A 6 13.34 -12.93 -10.27
CA ASP A 6 12.15 -13.71 -9.93
C ASP A 6 11.34 -13.09 -8.77
N VAL A 7 10.20 -13.73 -8.47
CA VAL A 7 9.30 -13.35 -7.38
C VAL A 7 10.00 -13.40 -6.01
N SER A 8 10.87 -14.38 -5.77
CA SER A 8 11.58 -14.54 -4.50
C SER A 8 12.52 -13.37 -4.23
N ALA A 9 13.30 -12.97 -5.24
CA ALA A 9 14.13 -11.78 -5.20
C ALA A 9 13.27 -10.51 -5.03
N GLY A 10 12.14 -10.42 -5.74
CA GLY A 10 11.17 -9.33 -5.59
C GLY A 10 10.62 -9.18 -4.17
N ILE A 11 10.33 -10.29 -3.48
CA ILE A 11 9.88 -10.30 -2.09
C ILE A 11 10.94 -9.70 -1.17
N VAL A 12 12.20 -10.10 -1.30
CA VAL A 12 13.31 -9.62 -0.47
C VAL A 12 13.52 -8.12 -0.67
N VAL A 13 13.63 -7.67 -1.93
CA VAL A 13 13.86 -6.26 -2.27
C VAL A 13 12.71 -5.39 -1.78
N LEU A 14 11.46 -5.84 -1.93
CA LEU A 14 10.32 -5.10 -1.41
C LEU A 14 10.35 -5.02 0.12
N ALA A 15 10.70 -6.10 0.81
CA ALA A 15 10.79 -6.13 2.27
C ALA A 15 11.88 -5.20 2.81
N GLU A 16 13.02 -5.11 2.13
CA GLU A 16 14.10 -4.17 2.46
C GLU A 16 13.64 -2.72 2.28
N ARG A 17 12.98 -2.40 1.15
CA ARG A 17 12.41 -1.07 0.90
C ARG A 17 11.46 -0.64 2.02
N GLU A 18 10.62 -1.56 2.48
CA GLU A 18 9.64 -1.32 3.54
C GLU A 18 10.23 -1.46 4.95
N SER A 19 11.51 -1.81 5.10
CA SER A 19 12.20 -2.04 6.38
C SER A 19 11.52 -3.10 7.26
N ILE A 20 11.06 -4.20 6.65
CA ILE A 20 10.31 -5.30 7.31
C ILE A 20 10.87 -6.69 6.97
N ALA A 21 12.19 -6.83 6.83
CA ALA A 21 12.84 -8.10 6.49
C ALA A 21 12.41 -9.29 7.38
N THR A 22 12.10 -9.05 8.66
CA THR A 22 11.65 -10.09 9.61
C THR A 22 10.17 -10.43 9.53
N ARG A 23 9.39 -9.75 8.68
CA ARG A 23 7.93 -9.87 8.60
C ARG A 23 7.42 -10.21 7.19
N ILE A 24 8.30 -10.69 6.32
CA ILE A 24 7.99 -11.06 4.93
C ILE A 24 6.73 -11.93 4.84
N ALA A 25 6.69 -13.02 5.62
CA ALA A 25 5.60 -14.01 5.59
C ALA A 25 4.23 -13.45 6.04
N LYS A 26 4.18 -12.23 6.57
CA LYS A 26 2.96 -11.56 7.02
C LYS A 26 2.63 -10.37 6.14
N ASP A 27 3.62 -9.56 5.82
CA ASP A 27 3.44 -8.19 5.33
C ASP A 27 3.88 -7.98 3.88
N ILE A 28 4.30 -9.04 3.18
CA ILE A 28 4.57 -9.02 1.74
C ILE A 28 3.65 -10.01 1.05
N GLY A 29 2.84 -9.51 0.13
CA GLY A 29 1.99 -10.33 -0.74
C GLY A 29 2.72 -10.66 -2.03
N TRP A 30 2.40 -11.82 -2.60
CA TRP A 30 2.99 -12.25 -3.86
C TRP A 30 2.07 -13.22 -4.62
N TRP A 31 2.28 -13.30 -5.92
CA TRP A 31 1.72 -14.32 -6.80
C TRP A 31 2.78 -14.73 -7.83
N ASN A 32 2.83 -16.02 -8.14
CA ASN A 32 3.77 -16.59 -9.10
C ASN A 32 3.03 -17.41 -10.17
N SER A 33 3.26 -17.11 -11.45
CA SER A 33 2.63 -17.80 -12.56
C SER A 33 3.10 -19.26 -12.72
N VAL A 34 4.34 -19.56 -12.32
CA VAL A 34 5.00 -20.86 -12.58
C VAL A 34 4.34 -21.98 -11.79
N ASP A 35 4.07 -21.77 -10.51
CA ASP A 35 3.41 -22.76 -9.65
C ASP A 35 1.96 -22.37 -9.30
N GLY A 36 1.50 -21.21 -9.78
CA GLY A 36 0.15 -20.70 -9.57
C GLY A 36 -0.16 -20.30 -8.13
N LYS A 37 0.84 -20.24 -7.23
CA LYS A 37 0.61 -19.92 -5.82
C LYS A 37 0.56 -18.43 -5.57
N SER A 38 -0.13 -18.06 -4.50
CA SER A 38 -0.20 -16.70 -3.99
C SER A 38 -0.30 -16.62 -2.48
N HIS A 39 0.02 -15.44 -1.96
CA HIS A 39 -0.09 -15.08 -0.55
C HIS A 39 -0.42 -13.59 -0.40
N GLY A 40 -1.14 -13.23 0.67
CA GLY A 40 -1.45 -11.86 1.03
C GLY A 40 -2.91 -11.47 0.80
N MET A 41 -3.30 -10.29 1.29
CA MET A 41 -4.62 -9.74 1.06
C MET A 41 -4.82 -9.42 -0.43
N CYS A 42 -6.04 -9.64 -0.91
CA CYS A 42 -6.45 -9.45 -2.31
C CYS A 42 -5.67 -10.31 -3.31
N ALA A 43 -5.06 -11.43 -2.87
CA ALA A 43 -4.27 -12.31 -3.72
C ALA A 43 -5.05 -12.81 -4.95
N SER A 44 -6.32 -13.17 -4.79
CA SER A 44 -7.20 -13.62 -5.89
C SER A 44 -7.45 -12.55 -6.95
N GLU A 45 -7.69 -11.31 -6.52
CA GLU A 45 -7.95 -10.17 -7.38
C GLU A 45 -6.69 -9.76 -8.13
N ILE A 46 -5.56 -9.73 -7.43
CA ILE A 46 -4.25 -9.41 -8.01
C ILE A 46 -3.81 -10.50 -8.97
N GLU A 47 -4.00 -11.78 -8.63
CA GLU A 47 -3.78 -12.90 -9.55
C GLU A 47 -4.62 -12.76 -10.83
N SER A 48 -5.92 -12.48 -10.69
CA SER A 48 -6.81 -12.31 -11.83
C SER A 48 -6.39 -11.15 -12.73
N TRP A 49 -5.94 -10.05 -12.13
CA TRP A 49 -5.36 -8.91 -12.84
C TRP A 49 -4.04 -9.26 -13.53
N ALA A 50 -3.14 -9.96 -12.84
CA ALA A 50 -1.82 -10.34 -13.35
C ALA A 50 -1.93 -11.28 -14.56
N LYS A 51 -2.83 -12.26 -14.50
CA LYS A 51 -3.13 -13.17 -15.60
C LYS A 51 -3.66 -12.43 -16.84
N LYS A 52 -4.53 -11.44 -16.66
CA LYS A 52 -5.05 -10.61 -17.77
C LYS A 52 -3.95 -9.81 -18.47
N LEU A 53 -2.88 -9.46 -17.74
CA LEU A 53 -1.72 -8.74 -18.26
C LEU A 53 -0.58 -9.67 -18.69
N ALA A 54 -0.77 -11.00 -18.61
CA ALA A 54 0.26 -12.00 -18.90
C ALA A 54 1.59 -11.74 -18.15
N LEU A 55 1.50 -11.39 -16.86
CA LEU A 55 2.67 -11.19 -16.00
C LEU A 55 3.16 -12.54 -15.46
N ASP A 56 4.48 -12.70 -15.32
CA ASP A 56 5.09 -13.91 -14.75
C ASP A 56 4.99 -13.96 -13.21
N GLY A 57 4.83 -12.80 -12.58
CA GLY A 57 4.72 -12.70 -11.12
C GLY A 57 4.46 -11.27 -10.65
N VAL A 58 3.93 -11.15 -9.45
CA VAL A 58 3.63 -9.86 -8.81
C VAL A 58 4.01 -9.94 -7.34
N VAL A 59 4.61 -8.86 -6.83
CA VAL A 59 4.90 -8.68 -5.39
C VAL A 59 4.33 -7.33 -4.97
N TRP A 60 3.67 -7.27 -3.82
CA TRP A 60 3.07 -6.05 -3.30
C TRP A 60 3.18 -5.96 -1.78
N THR A 61 2.99 -4.75 -1.26
CA THR A 61 2.95 -4.53 0.19
C THR A 61 1.64 -5.08 0.74
N ASN A 62 1.72 -6.02 1.67
CA ASN A 62 0.60 -6.55 2.44
C ASN A 62 0.58 -5.98 3.87
N LEU A 63 1.00 -4.72 4.01
CA LEU A 63 1.12 -4.04 5.30
C LEU A 63 -0.27 -3.80 5.91
N PRO A 64 -0.43 -3.96 7.24
CA PRO A 64 -1.67 -3.60 7.91
C PRO A 64 -1.90 -2.09 7.81
N CYS A 65 -3.15 -1.71 7.59
CA CYS A 65 -3.57 -0.31 7.62
C CYS A 65 -3.50 0.27 9.06
N GLY A 66 -3.84 1.54 9.21
CA GLY A 66 -3.99 2.18 10.52
C GLY A 66 -2.81 3.00 11.01
N PHE A 67 -3.05 3.78 12.05
CA PHE A 67 -2.04 4.60 12.71
C PHE A 67 -1.01 3.74 13.45
N LYS A 68 0.15 4.33 13.78
CA LYS A 68 1.23 3.62 14.49
C LYS A 68 0.76 3.00 15.81
N SER A 69 -0.12 3.68 16.54
CA SER A 69 -0.67 3.21 17.82
C SER A 69 -1.75 2.14 17.68
N ASN A 70 -2.32 1.96 16.48
CA ASN A 70 -3.44 1.05 16.25
C ASN A 70 -3.36 0.42 14.86
N ARG A 71 -2.34 -0.43 14.66
CA ARG A 71 -2.10 -1.13 13.39
C ARG A 71 -3.13 -2.23 13.18
N GLY A 72 -3.57 -2.39 11.94
CA GLY A 72 -4.56 -3.39 11.52
C GLY A 72 -6.00 -2.88 11.60
N GLN A 73 -6.23 -1.69 12.16
CA GLN A 73 -7.53 -1.05 12.18
C GLN A 73 -7.57 0.12 11.20
N MET A 74 -8.51 0.08 10.27
CA MET A 74 -8.73 1.20 9.36
C MET A 74 -9.25 2.39 10.15
N PRO A 75 -8.60 3.57 10.09
CA PRO A 75 -9.03 4.73 10.85
C PRO A 75 -10.32 5.28 10.25
N THR A 76 -11.20 5.77 11.10
CA THR A 76 -12.41 6.49 10.70
C THR A 76 -12.05 7.84 10.08
N GLN A 77 -12.97 8.40 9.30
CA GLN A 77 -12.80 9.72 8.69
C GLN A 77 -12.56 10.80 9.74
N ALA A 78 -13.26 10.74 10.87
CA ALA A 78 -13.09 11.67 11.98
C ALA A 78 -11.68 11.60 12.58
N GLU A 79 -11.14 10.40 12.79
CA GLU A 79 -9.78 10.22 13.30
C GLU A 79 -8.71 10.72 12.31
N VAL A 80 -8.92 10.48 11.00
CA VAL A 80 -8.02 10.99 9.95
C VAL A 80 -8.02 12.53 9.93
N ILE A 81 -9.20 13.16 9.99
CA ILE A 81 -9.33 14.63 10.04
C ILE A 81 -8.64 15.18 11.31
N ALA A 82 -8.90 14.56 12.47
CA ALA A 82 -8.31 14.98 13.74
C ALA A 82 -6.78 14.82 13.75
N HIS A 83 -6.25 13.79 13.07
CA HIS A 83 -4.82 13.63 12.88
C HIS A 83 -4.25 14.71 11.95
N PHE A 84 -4.91 14.95 10.82
CA PHE A 84 -4.49 15.94 9.83
C PHE A 84 -4.42 17.34 10.42
N ALA A 85 -5.40 17.72 11.26
CA ALA A 85 -5.46 19.01 11.93
C ALA A 85 -4.31 19.26 12.94
N LYS A 86 -3.60 18.21 13.37
CA LYS A 86 -2.45 18.29 14.28
C LYS A 86 -1.10 18.39 13.54
N LEU A 87 -1.10 18.29 12.22
CA LEU A 87 0.12 18.40 11.44
C LEU A 87 0.52 19.87 11.33
N GLU A 88 1.82 20.14 11.42
CA GLU A 88 2.37 21.50 11.36
C GLU A 88 3.60 21.56 10.45
N GLY A 89 3.96 22.78 10.05
CA GLY A 89 5.14 23.07 9.25
C GLY A 89 5.23 22.24 7.96
N GLU A 90 6.41 21.71 7.69
CA GLU A 90 6.68 20.95 6.47
C GLU A 90 5.83 19.68 6.35
N THR A 91 5.46 19.06 7.48
CA THR A 91 4.65 17.84 7.48
C THR A 91 3.23 18.13 7.00
N LEU A 92 2.64 19.25 7.44
CA LEU A 92 1.34 19.70 6.97
C LEU A 92 1.36 19.98 5.46
N GLU A 93 2.37 20.72 4.98
CA GLU A 93 2.47 21.08 3.56
C GLU A 93 2.66 19.85 2.66
N LYS A 94 3.44 18.86 3.10
CA LYS A 94 3.55 17.56 2.40
C LYS A 94 2.22 16.83 2.39
N ALA A 95 1.49 16.80 3.50
CA ALA A 95 0.21 16.12 3.60
C ALA A 95 -0.86 16.78 2.72
N LYS A 96 -0.94 18.12 2.68
CA LYS A 96 -1.81 18.87 1.77
C LYS A 96 -1.53 18.52 0.32
N ARG A 97 -0.26 18.56 -0.08
CA ARG A 97 0.15 18.21 -1.44
C ARG A 97 -0.22 16.77 -1.78
N TYR A 98 0.00 15.83 -0.87
CA TYR A 98 -0.36 14.43 -1.06
C TYR A 98 -1.87 14.23 -1.28
N VAL A 99 -2.71 14.98 -0.56
CA VAL A 99 -4.17 14.95 -0.73
C VAL A 99 -4.58 15.54 -2.08
N LEU A 100 -4.07 16.73 -2.41
CA LEU A 100 -4.49 17.49 -3.60
C LEU A 100 -3.95 16.94 -4.93
N MET A 101 -2.77 16.32 -4.91
CA MET A 101 -2.09 15.83 -6.11
C MET A 101 -2.34 14.34 -6.38
N ALA A 102 -3.24 13.70 -5.63
CA ALA A 102 -3.57 12.30 -5.84
C ALA A 102 -4.24 12.09 -7.20
N PRO A 103 -3.83 11.08 -7.99
CA PRO A 103 -4.45 10.82 -9.28
C PRO A 103 -5.90 10.31 -9.12
N PRO A 104 -6.80 10.56 -10.09
CA PRO A 104 -8.21 10.21 -9.98
C PRO A 104 -8.50 8.73 -9.70
N GLN A 105 -7.62 7.83 -10.15
CA GLN A 105 -7.76 6.38 -9.97
C GLN A 105 -7.71 5.94 -8.51
N ILE A 106 -7.12 6.75 -7.63
CA ILE A 106 -7.05 6.46 -6.19
C ILE A 106 -7.90 7.44 -5.38
N ASP A 107 -8.85 8.15 -5.99
CA ASP A 107 -9.75 9.04 -5.27
C ASP A 107 -10.58 8.25 -4.25
N THR A 108 -10.62 8.76 -3.02
CA THR A 108 -11.33 8.14 -1.89
C THR A 108 -12.11 9.19 -1.14
N GLU A 109 -13.16 8.77 -0.44
CA GLU A 109 -13.96 9.67 0.39
C GLU A 109 -13.09 10.44 1.40
N TYR A 110 -12.10 9.77 2.02
CA TYR A 110 -11.11 10.41 2.89
C TYR A 110 -10.40 11.59 2.20
N ARG A 111 -9.93 11.41 0.96
CA ARG A 111 -9.23 12.48 0.23
C ARG A 111 -10.17 13.62 -0.14
N ARG A 112 -11.39 13.34 -0.61
CA ARG A 112 -12.38 14.39 -0.91
C ARG A 112 -12.69 15.24 0.32
N THR A 113 -12.93 14.60 1.46
CA THR A 113 -13.26 15.30 2.70
C THR A 113 -12.09 16.11 3.24
N LEU A 114 -10.86 15.59 3.13
CA LEU A 114 -9.67 16.37 3.49
C LEU A 114 -9.48 17.56 2.54
N ALA A 115 -9.60 17.37 1.23
CA ALA A 115 -9.43 18.44 0.24
C ALA A 115 -10.44 19.57 0.42
N GLN A 116 -11.68 19.28 0.80
CA GLN A 116 -12.71 20.30 1.12
C GLN A 116 -12.37 21.14 2.37
N ARG A 117 -11.43 20.70 3.20
CA ARG A 117 -11.02 21.36 4.44
C ARG A 117 -9.66 22.08 4.32
N LEU A 118 -9.02 22.03 3.15
CA LEU A 118 -7.76 22.71 2.84
C LEU A 118 -8.02 24.09 2.23
#